data_AF-A0A2D4JAA2-F1
#
_entry.id   AF-A0A2D4JAA2-F1
#
_cell.length_a   1.000
_cell.length_b   1.000
_cell.length_c   1.000
_cell.angle_alpha   90.00
_cell.angle_beta   90.00
_cell.angle_gamma   90.00
#
_symmetry.space_group_name_H-M   'P 1'
#
loop_
_entity.id
_entity.type
_entity.pdbx_description
1 polymer ?
#
loop_
_entity_poly.entity_id
_entity_poly.type
_entity_poly.pdbx_seq_one_letter_code
_entity_poly.pdbx_strand_id
1 'polypeptide(L)'
;KDCRLMEFNSLINKCLRKDAESRRRELHIRTYAVIPLNEECGIIEWVNNTAGLRNILIKLYKEKGIYMTGKELRQCIIPKTASLSEKLKVFKETLLPRHPPIFHEWFLR
;
A
#
# COMPACT_ATOMS: atom_id res chain seq x y z
N LYS A 1 -11.35 16.20 3.37
CA LYS A 1 -11.89 14.88 2.93
C LYS A 1 -11.55 13.78 3.93
N ASP A 2 -10.29 13.68 4.36
CA ASP A 2 -9.82 12.58 5.21
C ASP A 2 -10.40 12.57 6.64
N CYS A 3 -10.68 13.74 7.23
CA CYS A 3 -11.35 13.84 8.53
C CYS A 3 -12.67 13.06 8.58
N ARG A 4 -13.55 13.26 7.58
CA ARG A 4 -14.82 12.52 7.47
C ARG A 4 -14.62 11.02 7.22
N LEU A 5 -13.57 10.64 6.49
CA LEU A 5 -13.24 9.23 6.28
C LEU A 5 -12.84 8.54 7.60
N MET A 6 -12.10 9.23 8.47
CA MET A 6 -11.72 8.70 9.78
C MET A 6 -12.89 8.63 10.75
N GLU A 7 -13.82 9.58 10.70
CA GLU A 7 -15.12 9.48 11.40
C GLU A 7 -15.91 8.26 10.93
N PHE A 8 -15.97 8.03 9.61
CA PHE A 8 -16.64 6.86 9.03
C PHE A 8 -15.98 5.55 9.43
N ASN A 9 -14.64 5.46 9.39
CA ASN A 9 -13.90 4.29 9.89
C ASN A 9 -14.13 4.06 11.39
N SER A 10 -14.32 5.13 12.16
CA SER A 10 -14.69 5.00 13.59
C SER A 10 -16.08 4.39 13.76
N LEU A 11 -17.04 4.71 12.88
CA LEU A 11 -18.35 4.05 12.84
C LEU A 11 -18.22 2.58 12.43
N ILE A 12 -17.42 2.26 11.41
CA ILE A 12 -17.13 0.87 11.02
C ILE A 12 -16.55 0.10 12.21
N ASN A 13 -15.57 0.67 12.91
CA ASN A 13 -14.97 0.05 14.10
C ASN A 13 -15.98 -0.14 15.25
N LYS A 14 -17.03 0.68 15.35
CA LYS A 14 -18.15 0.43 16.28
C LYS A 14 -18.97 -0.79 15.83
N CYS A 15 -19.25 -0.93 14.54
CA CYS A 15 -19.95 -2.09 13.98
C CYS A 15 -19.13 -3.38 14.13
N LEU A 16 -17.84 -3.37 13.79
CA LEU A 16 -16.92 -4.51 13.97
C LEU A 16 -16.81 -4.91 15.44
N ARG A 17 -16.79 -3.94 16.36
CA ARG A 17 -16.83 -4.22 17.79
C ARG A 17 -18.19 -4.71 18.28
N LYS A 18 -19.30 -4.50 17.57
CA LYS A 18 -20.62 -5.02 17.95
C LYS A 18 -20.86 -6.44 17.44
N ASP A 19 -20.28 -6.80 16.31
CA ASP A 19 -20.33 -8.15 15.76
C ASP A 19 -19.40 -9.12 16.52
N ALA A 20 -19.92 -10.31 16.88
CA ALA A 20 -19.18 -11.28 17.68
C ALA A 20 -18.04 -11.94 16.90
N GLU A 21 -18.26 -12.26 15.61
CA GLU A 21 -17.25 -12.90 14.76
C GLU A 21 -16.09 -11.97 14.44
N SER A 22 -16.38 -10.70 14.21
CA SER A 22 -15.38 -9.66 13.97
C SER A 22 -14.51 -9.42 15.21
N ARG A 23 -15.14 -9.30 16.39
CA ARG A 23 -14.41 -9.22 17.67
C ARG A 23 -13.54 -10.44 17.93
N ARG A 24 -14.06 -11.65 17.68
CA ARG A 24 -13.33 -12.91 17.86
C ARG A 24 -12.04 -12.98 17.03
N ARG A 25 -12.03 -12.29 15.88
CA ARG A 25 -10.87 -12.19 14.96
C ARG A 25 -10.06 -10.89 15.14
N GLU A 26 -10.40 -10.08 16.15
CA GLU A 26 -9.78 -8.79 16.45
C GLU A 26 -9.74 -7.81 15.26
N LEU A 27 -10.73 -7.90 14.36
CA LEU A 27 -10.77 -7.07 13.17
C LEU A 27 -11.10 -5.62 13.54
N HIS A 28 -10.21 -4.72 13.16
CA HIS A 28 -10.41 -3.29 13.27
C HIS A 28 -9.57 -2.55 12.23
N ILE A 29 -10.02 -1.37 11.84
CA ILE A 29 -9.26 -0.45 10.99
C ILE A 29 -8.48 0.47 11.92
N ARG A 30 -7.15 0.52 11.78
CA ARG A 30 -6.35 1.52 12.50
C ARG A 30 -6.66 2.91 11.96
N THR A 31 -7.23 3.78 12.79
CA THR A 31 -7.55 5.17 12.46
C THR A 31 -6.47 6.12 12.97
N TYR A 32 -6.46 7.34 12.44
CA TYR A 32 -5.62 8.45 12.89
C TYR A 32 -6.42 9.75 12.80
N ALA A 33 -6.07 10.75 13.60
CA ALA A 33 -6.75 12.04 13.59
C ALA A 33 -6.31 12.91 12.41
N VAL A 34 -7.27 13.60 11.80
CA VAL A 34 -7.03 14.65 10.79
C VAL A 34 -7.91 15.85 11.13
N ILE A 35 -7.27 17.00 11.35
CA ILE A 35 -7.94 18.26 11.68
C ILE A 35 -7.63 19.26 10.57
N PRO A 36 -8.60 19.59 9.69
CA PRO A 36 -8.40 20.65 8.71
C PRO A 36 -8.30 22.01 9.42
N LEU A 37 -7.34 22.85 9.00
CA LEU A 37 -7.21 24.22 9.50
C LEU A 37 -7.76 25.22 8.50
N ASN A 38 -7.54 24.98 7.20
CA ASN A 38 -8.13 25.72 6.10
C ASN A 38 -8.29 24.80 4.87
N GLU A 39 -8.51 25.35 3.67
CA GLU A 39 -8.69 24.57 2.44
C GLU A 39 -7.38 23.94 1.91
N GLU A 40 -6.22 24.48 2.30
CA GLU A 40 -4.92 24.06 1.79
C GLU A 40 -4.17 23.13 2.77
N CYS A 41 -4.42 23.27 4.07
CA CYS A 41 -3.65 22.58 5.09
C CYS A 41 -4.46 22.16 6.32
N GLY A 42 -3.84 21.29 7.10
CA GLY A 42 -4.38 20.74 8.32
C GLY A 42 -3.31 20.03 9.13
N ILE A 43 -3.72 19.50 10.27
CA ILE A 43 -2.89 18.67 11.15
C ILE A 43 -3.26 17.22 10.88
N ILE A 44 -2.24 16.36 10.74
CA ILE A 44 -2.39 14.93 10.56
C ILE A 44 -1.61 14.24 11.68
N GLU A 45 -2.27 13.33 12.39
CA GLU A 45 -1.61 12.50 13.40
C GLU A 45 -0.60 11.56 12.73
N TRP A 46 0.64 11.63 13.18
CA TRP A 46 1.67 10.69 12.77
C TRP A 46 1.54 9.36 13.51
N VAL A 47 1.50 8.27 12.75
CA VAL A 47 1.35 6.93 13.31
C VAL A 47 2.69 6.23 13.37
N ASN A 48 3.28 6.17 14.58
CA ASN A 48 4.53 5.48 14.82
C ASN A 48 4.43 3.96 14.57
N ASN A 49 5.60 3.32 14.44
CA ASN A 49 5.75 1.90 14.13
C ASN A 49 5.11 1.52 12.78
N THR A 50 5.24 2.41 11.80
CA THR A 50 4.82 2.18 10.42
C THR A 50 5.96 2.50 9.47
N ALA A 51 5.97 1.84 8.31
CA ALA A 51 6.91 2.12 7.24
C ALA A 51 6.20 1.99 5.90
N GLY A 52 6.59 2.82 4.93
CA GLY A 52 6.03 2.76 3.59
C GLY A 52 6.37 1.42 2.92
N LEU A 53 5.35 0.74 2.38
CA LEU A 53 5.51 -0.56 1.71
C LEU A 53 6.59 -0.53 0.61
N ARG A 54 6.66 0.55 -0.16
CA ARG A 54 7.71 0.74 -1.19
C ARG A 54 9.11 0.66 -0.59
N ASN A 55 9.35 1.32 0.55
CA ASN A 55 10.69 1.34 1.18
C ASN A 55 11.07 -0.04 1.69
N ILE A 56 10.11 -0.77 2.28
CA ILE A 56 10.28 -2.16 2.68
C ILE A 56 10.68 -3.01 1.46
N LEU A 57 9.88 -2.99 0.40
CA LEU A 57 10.12 -3.80 -0.80
C LEU A 57 11.45 -3.47 -1.47
N ILE A 58 11.81 -2.19 -1.58
CA ILE A 58 13.11 -1.78 -2.14
C ILE A 58 14.27 -2.41 -1.37
N LYS A 59 14.22 -2.40 -0.04
CA LYS A 59 15.27 -3.01 0.79
C LYS A 59 15.37 -4.51 0.51
N LEU A 60 14.25 -5.24 0.51
CA LEU A 60 14.22 -6.68 0.23
C LEU A 60 14.77 -7.02 -1.17
N TYR A 61 14.33 -6.30 -2.21
CA TYR A 61 14.78 -6.55 -3.58
C TYR A 61 16.27 -6.22 -3.78
N LYS A 62 16.78 -5.19 -3.09
CA LYS A 62 18.21 -4.84 -3.12
C LYS A 62 19.08 -5.91 -2.48
N GLU A 63 18.66 -6.41 -1.31
CA GLU A 63 19.39 -7.48 -0.61
C GLU A 63 19.44 -8.79 -1.42
N LYS A 64 18.43 -9.05 -2.27
CA LYS A 64 18.43 -10.16 -3.22
C LYS A 64 19.13 -9.89 -4.55
N GLY A 65 19.64 -8.68 -4.77
CA GLY A 65 20.32 -8.31 -6.03
C GLY A 65 19.41 -8.24 -7.27
N ILE A 66 18.09 -8.18 -7.09
CA ILE A 66 17.09 -8.16 -8.17
C ILE A 66 16.32 -6.83 -8.25
N TYR A 67 16.80 -5.81 -7.54
CA TYR A 67 16.19 -4.50 -7.52
C TYR A 67 16.19 -3.83 -8.91
N MET A 68 15.00 -3.44 -9.38
CA MET A 68 14.82 -2.66 -10.59
C MET A 68 14.78 -1.16 -10.28
N THR A 69 15.64 -0.39 -10.93
CA THR A 69 15.69 1.07 -10.78
C THR A 69 14.47 1.74 -11.42
N GLY A 70 14.19 2.97 -11.01
CA GLY A 70 13.12 3.77 -11.63
C GLY A 70 13.36 4.06 -13.12
N LYS A 71 14.62 4.07 -13.57
CA LYS A 71 14.97 4.26 -14.98
C LYS A 71 14.62 3.03 -15.80
N GLU A 72 15.00 1.84 -15.34
CA GLU A 72 14.66 0.57 -15.99
C GLU A 72 13.14 0.37 -16.02
N LEU A 73 12.44 0.66 -14.93
CA LEU A 73 10.98 0.53 -14.88
C LEU A 73 10.31 1.44 -15.93
N ARG A 74 10.80 2.67 -16.11
CA ARG A 74 10.30 3.60 -17.14
C ARG A 74 10.51 3.09 -18.56
N GLN A 75 11.58 2.34 -18.82
CA GLN A 75 11.82 1.72 -20.14
C GLN A 75 10.81 0.61 -20.46
N CYS A 76 10.18 0.02 -19.45
CA CYS A 76 9.11 -0.96 -19.62
C CYS A 76 7.72 -0.32 -19.77
N ILE A 77 7.58 1.00 -19.60
CA ILE A 77 6.28 1.67 -19.73
C ILE A 77 5.93 1.77 -21.21
N ILE A 78 4.83 1.15 -21.58
CA ILE A 78 4.24 1.29 -22.92
C ILE A 78 3.13 2.35 -22.91
N PRO A 79 2.81 2.96 -24.08
CA PRO A 79 1.77 3.97 -24.17
C PRO A 79 0.42 3.51 -23.62
N LYS A 80 -0.36 4.44 -23.07
CA LYS A 80 -1.71 4.13 -22.59
C LYS A 80 -2.63 3.62 -23.70
N THR A 81 -2.37 4.04 -24.93
CA THR A 81 -3.05 3.62 -26.17
C THR A 81 -2.70 2.20 -26.61
N ALA A 82 -1.64 1.59 -26.05
CA ALA A 82 -1.28 0.21 -26.37
C ALA A 82 -2.41 -0.77 -25.97
N SER A 83 -2.51 -1.85 -26.73
CA SER A 83 -3.51 -2.89 -26.52
C SER A 83 -3.33 -3.60 -25.17
N LEU A 84 -4.41 -4.21 -24.67
CA LEU A 84 -4.33 -5.02 -23.45
C LEU A 84 -3.34 -6.18 -23.60
N SER A 85 -3.26 -6.79 -24.78
CA SER A 85 -2.36 -7.91 -25.07
C SER A 85 -0.89 -7.49 -24.87
N GLU A 86 -0.50 -6.33 -25.40
CA GLU A 86 0.85 -5.79 -25.22
C GLU A 86 1.17 -5.47 -23.76
N LYS A 87 0.21 -4.88 -23.02
CA LYS A 87 0.34 -4.60 -21.58
C LYS A 87 0.53 -5.89 -20.78
N LEU A 88 -0.25 -6.92 -21.10
CA LEU A 88 -0.14 -8.23 -20.47
C LEU A 88 1.20 -8.90 -20.78
N LYS A 89 1.69 -8.76 -22.01
CA LYS A 89 3.01 -9.27 -22.40
C LYS A 89 4.10 -8.66 -21.53
N VAL A 90 4.17 -7.33 -21.42
CA VAL A 90 5.15 -6.64 -20.56
C VAL A 90 5.01 -7.05 -19.10
N PHE A 91 3.78 -7.15 -18.59
CA PHE A 91 3.54 -7.56 -17.22
C PHE A 91 4.05 -8.98 -16.93
N LYS A 92 3.69 -9.95 -17.79
CA LYS A 92 4.01 -11.37 -17.58
C LYS A 92 5.45 -11.73 -17.90
N GLU A 93 6.00 -11.19 -18.99
CA GLU A 93 7.32 -11.57 -19.49
C GLU A 93 8.45 -10.72 -18.87
N THR A 94 8.16 -9.48 -18.43
CA THR A 94 9.19 -8.56 -17.94
C THR A 94 9.03 -8.22 -16.45
N LEU A 95 7.84 -7.79 -16.02
CA LEU A 95 7.67 -7.26 -14.67
C LEU A 95 7.57 -8.37 -13.62
N LEU A 96 6.74 -9.40 -13.84
CA LEU A 96 6.56 -10.50 -12.89
C LEU A 96 7.86 -11.27 -12.59
N PRO A 97 8.68 -11.67 -13.59
CA PRO A 97 9.91 -12.40 -13.31
C PRO A 97 10.93 -11.60 -12.49
N ARG A 98 10.89 -10.27 -12.59
CA ARG A 98 11.78 -9.37 -11.83
C ARG A 98 11.24 -8.96 -10.46
N HIS A 99 9.98 -9.25 -10.14
CA HIS A 99 9.36 -8.88 -8.87
C HIS A 99 8.69 -10.10 -8.21
N PRO A 100 9.47 -11.12 -7.81
CA PRO A 100 8.94 -12.26 -7.09
C PRO A 100 8.27 -11.84 -5.77
N PRO A 101 7.25 -12.58 -5.29
CA PRO A 101 6.51 -12.24 -4.08
C PRO A 101 7.32 -12.50 -2.80
N ILE A 102 8.15 -11.54 -2.40
CA ILE A 102 9.09 -11.67 -1.27
C ILE A 102 8.63 -10.99 0.02
N PHE A 103 7.40 -10.48 0.07
CA PHE A 103 6.92 -9.72 1.24
C PHE A 103 6.82 -10.56 2.52
N HIS A 104 6.60 -11.88 2.40
CA HIS A 104 6.60 -12.81 3.53
C HIS A 104 7.93 -12.80 4.29
N GLU A 105 9.06 -12.56 3.62
CA GLU A 105 10.38 -12.50 4.26
C GLU A 105 10.52 -11.32 5.21
N TRP A 106 9.78 -10.23 4.99
CA TRP A 106 9.79 -9.09 5.91
C TRP A 106 9.10 -9.39 7.23
N PHE A 107 8.07 -10.23 7.22
CA PHE A 107 7.36 -10.65 8.44
C PHE A 107 8.15 -11.66 9.29
N LEU A 108 9.14 -12.33 8.69
CA LEU A 108 9.99 -13.31 9.39
C LEU A 108 11.24 -12.69 10.02
N ARG A 109 11.48 -11.39 9.80
CA ARG A 109 12.57 -10.62 10.41
C ARG A 109 12.11 -9.97 11.70
#